data_AF-A0A337SNC6-F1
#
_entry.id   AF-A0A337SNC6-F1
#
_cell.length_a   1.000
_cell.length_b   1.000
_cell.length_c   1.000
_cell.angle_alpha   90.00
_cell.angle_beta   90.00
_cell.angle_gamma   90.00
#
_symmetry.space_group_name_H-M   'P 1'
#
loop_
_entity.id
_entity.type
_entity.pdbx_description
1 polymer ?
#
loop_
_entity_poly.entity_id
_entity_poly.type
_entity_poly.pdbx_seq_one_letter_code
_entity_poly.pdbx_strand_id
1 'polypeptide(L)'
;MNGKRPAEPGPGRAGKKGKKEVIAEFSDAVTEETLKKQVSEAWSRRTPFRHEAIVMDMEPFLHCVIPDFIQSQNFLEGLQKELLNLDFHEKYNDLYKFQQSDDLKKRREPHICALRKVLFEDFRTWLADISKIDLESTIDMSCAKYEFSDALLCHDDELEGRRIAFILYLVPPWDRSLGGTLDLYNVDEHFQPKQIVKSLIPSWNTLVFFEVSPVSFHQHEILYDWINPTYLDMDYQVQIQEEFEERSEILLKEFLKPEKFAEVCEALEKGDVKWSSRGPPNKRFYEKAEESKLPNILKDCMELFRSEALFLLLSNFTGLKLHFLAPSEEDEVEDKKEGEGTSAADHTEEGTSHSSPGPQSPQTAVSHSSQQSSEQTDPESEENEAKRDSSVPTCQGELRRWKTGHYTLIHDNSKTEFALDLLLYCGCEGWEPEYGGFTSYIAKGEDEELLTVNPENNSLALVYRDRETLKFVKHINHRSLEQKKAFPNRTGFWDFSFVYYE
;
A
#
# COMPACT_ATOMS: atom_id res chain seq x y z
N MET A 1 -56.56 -43.23 -46.11
CA MET A 1 -56.23 -42.74 -44.75
C MET A 1 -54.79 -43.10 -44.43
N ASN A 2 -54.23 -42.50 -43.36
CA ASN A 2 -52.87 -42.66 -42.84
C ASN A 2 -51.75 -42.14 -43.76
N GLY A 3 -51.04 -41.11 -43.29
CA GLY A 3 -49.80 -40.60 -43.90
C GLY A 3 -48.61 -40.72 -42.94
N LYS A 4 -47.45 -40.17 -43.33
CA LYS A 4 -46.27 -39.98 -42.48
C LYS A 4 -45.72 -38.56 -42.66
N ARG A 5 -44.99 -38.07 -41.65
CA ARG A 5 -44.42 -36.71 -41.57
C ARG A 5 -43.22 -36.51 -42.52
N PRO A 6 -42.90 -35.26 -42.91
CA PRO A 6 -41.67 -34.92 -43.64
C PRO A 6 -40.43 -35.02 -42.75
N ALA A 7 -39.25 -34.94 -43.38
CA ALA A 7 -37.94 -34.80 -42.73
C ALA A 7 -37.33 -33.42 -43.04
N GLU A 8 -36.45 -32.95 -42.16
CA GLU A 8 -35.91 -31.57 -42.17
C GLU A 8 -34.67 -31.40 -43.07
N PRO A 9 -34.38 -30.17 -43.56
CA PRO A 9 -33.16 -29.88 -44.29
C PRO A 9 -31.93 -29.77 -43.37
N GLY A 10 -30.80 -30.34 -43.79
CA GLY A 10 -29.55 -30.32 -43.02
C GLY A 10 -28.88 -28.93 -42.92
N PRO A 11 -28.01 -28.71 -41.91
CA PRO A 11 -27.43 -27.41 -41.62
C PRO A 11 -26.45 -26.93 -42.71
N GLY A 12 -26.55 -25.65 -43.06
CA GLY A 12 -25.63 -24.98 -43.98
C GLY A 12 -24.20 -24.86 -43.42
N ARG A 13 -23.20 -24.83 -44.31
CA ARG A 13 -21.80 -24.63 -43.94
C ARG A 13 -21.61 -23.28 -43.24
N ALA A 14 -21.35 -23.31 -41.92
CA ALA A 14 -20.77 -22.16 -41.23
C ALA A 14 -19.39 -21.84 -41.84
N GLY A 15 -19.22 -20.63 -42.37
CA GLY A 15 -17.95 -20.19 -42.92
C GLY A 15 -16.90 -20.05 -41.81
N LYS A 16 -15.67 -20.55 -42.04
CA LYS A 16 -14.54 -20.23 -41.17
C LYS A 16 -14.30 -18.72 -41.22
N LYS A 17 -14.68 -18.00 -40.16
CA LYS A 17 -14.10 -16.68 -39.88
C LYS A 17 -12.59 -16.91 -39.72
N GLY A 18 -11.79 -16.33 -40.62
CA GLY A 18 -10.34 -16.30 -40.40
C GLY A 18 -10.05 -15.57 -39.10
N LYS A 19 -9.09 -16.06 -38.30
CA LYS A 19 -8.48 -15.19 -37.28
C LYS A 19 -7.92 -13.98 -38.02
N LYS A 20 -8.35 -12.76 -37.68
CA LYS A 20 -7.54 -11.58 -37.97
C LYS A 20 -6.22 -11.78 -37.22
N GLU A 21 -5.11 -11.60 -37.90
CA GLU A 21 -3.82 -11.45 -37.23
C GLU A 21 -3.85 -10.12 -36.47
N VAL A 22 -3.38 -10.15 -35.22
CA VAL A 22 -3.24 -8.94 -34.40
C VAL A 22 -1.87 -8.36 -34.72
N ILE A 23 -1.84 -7.07 -35.06
CA ILE A 23 -0.64 -6.34 -35.42
C ILE A 23 -0.56 -5.14 -34.47
N ALA A 24 0.65 -4.86 -34.01
CA ALA A 24 1.01 -3.68 -33.24
C ALA A 24 2.34 -3.15 -33.78
N GLU A 25 2.49 -1.84 -33.72
CA GLU A 25 3.68 -1.09 -34.15
C GLU A 25 3.97 -0.07 -33.04
N PHE A 26 5.24 0.13 -32.71
CA PHE A 26 5.65 1.16 -31.75
C PHE A 26 5.78 2.52 -32.45
N SER A 27 5.72 3.61 -31.67
CA SER A 27 5.48 4.96 -32.17
C SER A 27 6.36 5.39 -33.34
N ASP A 28 5.74 5.66 -34.51
CA ASP A 28 6.39 6.22 -35.71
C ASP A 28 7.30 7.42 -35.41
N ALA A 29 6.96 8.21 -34.40
CA ALA A 29 7.73 9.39 -34.02
C ALA A 29 9.19 9.04 -33.67
N VAL A 30 9.42 7.91 -32.98
CA VAL A 30 10.79 7.45 -32.65
C VAL A 30 11.44 6.63 -33.76
N THR A 31 10.67 6.08 -34.72
CA THR A 31 11.23 5.41 -35.91
C THR A 31 11.68 6.40 -36.99
N GLU A 32 11.22 7.66 -36.92
CA GLU A 32 11.61 8.75 -37.81
C GLU A 32 13.15 8.91 -37.87
N GLU A 33 13.67 8.95 -39.10
CA GLU A 33 15.08 8.77 -39.42
C GLU A 33 15.96 9.97 -38.98
N THR A 34 15.40 11.17 -38.77
CA THR A 34 16.13 12.29 -38.15
C THR A 34 16.12 12.20 -36.62
N LEU A 35 14.99 11.86 -35.99
CA LEU A 35 14.93 11.70 -34.53
C LEU A 35 15.78 10.51 -34.05
N LYS A 36 15.69 9.35 -34.73
CA LYS A 36 16.53 8.17 -34.47
C LYS A 36 18.03 8.50 -34.54
N LYS A 37 18.45 9.37 -35.47
CA LYS A 37 19.84 9.85 -35.56
C LYS A 37 20.21 10.78 -34.41
N GLN A 38 19.34 11.69 -34.01
CA GLN A 38 19.58 12.56 -32.86
C GLN A 38 19.72 11.76 -31.56
N VAL A 39 18.85 10.77 -31.34
CA VAL A 39 18.93 9.84 -30.19
C VAL A 39 20.23 9.03 -30.22
N SER A 40 20.63 8.50 -31.39
CA SER A 40 21.91 7.77 -31.52
C SER A 40 23.14 8.66 -31.31
N GLU A 41 23.13 9.90 -31.80
CA GLU A 41 24.21 10.88 -31.58
C GLU A 41 24.32 11.25 -30.09
N ALA A 42 23.18 11.46 -29.42
CA ALA A 42 23.14 11.78 -28.00
C ALA A 42 23.53 10.59 -27.11
N TRP A 43 23.13 9.36 -27.46
CA TRP A 43 23.56 8.13 -26.79
C TRP A 43 25.06 7.94 -26.93
N SER A 44 25.58 8.05 -28.16
CA SER A 44 27.02 7.91 -28.45
C SER A 44 27.89 8.96 -27.76
N ARG A 45 27.34 10.14 -27.42
CA ARG A 45 28.03 11.20 -26.67
C ARG A 45 27.78 11.18 -25.17
N ARG A 46 26.87 10.33 -24.67
CA ARG A 46 26.33 10.36 -23.31
C ARG A 46 25.89 11.78 -22.90
N THR A 47 25.03 12.38 -23.74
CA THR A 47 24.46 13.71 -23.51
C THR A 47 22.94 13.63 -23.39
N PRO A 48 22.29 14.38 -22.47
CA PRO A 48 20.84 14.39 -22.35
C PRO A 48 20.16 14.93 -23.62
N PHE A 49 19.00 14.39 -23.94
CA PHE A 49 18.21 14.72 -25.13
C PHE A 49 16.72 14.74 -24.76
N ARG A 50 15.97 15.71 -25.29
CA ARG A 50 14.54 15.87 -24.97
C ARG A 50 13.74 16.22 -26.22
N HIS A 51 12.74 15.40 -26.48
CA HIS A 51 11.75 15.53 -27.55
C HIS A 51 10.37 15.14 -26.98
N GLU A 52 9.29 15.53 -27.65
CA GLU A 52 7.91 15.23 -27.22
C GLU A 52 7.66 13.71 -27.09
N ALA A 53 8.15 12.93 -28.06
CA ALA A 53 8.02 11.48 -28.10
C ALA A 53 9.14 10.70 -27.36
N ILE A 54 10.21 11.34 -26.88
CA ILE A 54 11.27 10.67 -26.12
C ILE A 54 12.11 11.65 -25.28
N VAL A 55 12.29 11.31 -24.01
CA VAL A 55 13.25 11.96 -23.10
C VAL A 55 14.35 10.96 -22.76
N MET A 56 15.61 11.39 -22.84
CA MET A 56 16.78 10.63 -22.40
C MET A 56 17.63 11.53 -21.51
N ASP A 57 17.81 11.15 -20.25
CA ASP A 57 18.68 11.86 -19.30
C ASP A 57 19.86 10.93 -18.91
N MET A 58 20.98 11.53 -18.49
CA MET A 58 22.22 10.81 -18.15
C MET A 58 22.43 10.65 -16.62
N GLU A 59 21.59 11.29 -15.82
CA GLU A 59 21.71 11.42 -14.36
C GLU A 59 20.54 10.70 -13.69
N PRO A 60 20.77 9.71 -12.80
CA PRO A 60 22.07 9.26 -12.29
C PRO A 60 22.86 8.34 -13.25
N PHE A 61 22.17 7.72 -14.19
CA PHE A 61 22.74 6.91 -15.28
C PHE A 61 21.90 7.09 -16.55
N LEU A 62 22.34 6.54 -17.70
CA LEU A 62 21.57 6.66 -18.94
C LEU A 62 20.25 5.89 -18.83
N HIS A 63 19.16 6.64 -18.86
CA HIS A 63 17.80 6.11 -18.94
C HIS A 63 16.92 6.98 -19.86
N CYS A 64 15.96 6.31 -20.48
CA CYS A 64 15.07 6.84 -21.50
C CYS A 64 13.61 6.62 -21.12
N VAL A 65 12.74 7.55 -21.48
CA VAL A 65 11.29 7.50 -21.31
C VAL A 65 10.64 7.80 -22.66
N ILE A 66 9.83 6.86 -23.17
CA ILE A 66 8.99 7.01 -24.36
C ILE A 66 7.52 6.98 -23.90
N PRO A 67 6.83 8.13 -23.81
CA PRO A 67 5.38 8.14 -23.68
C PRO A 67 4.72 7.66 -24.98
N ASP A 68 3.48 7.18 -24.88
CA ASP A 68 2.69 6.68 -26.00
C ASP A 68 3.42 5.65 -26.89
N PHE A 69 4.10 4.69 -26.25
CA PHE A 69 5.01 3.75 -26.90
C PHE A 69 4.35 2.93 -28.03
N ILE A 70 3.11 2.45 -27.85
CA ILE A 70 2.33 1.75 -28.88
C ILE A 70 1.14 2.62 -29.30
N GLN A 71 1.00 2.89 -30.59
CA GLN A 71 -0.04 3.82 -31.10
C GLN A 71 -1.47 3.30 -30.96
N SER A 72 -1.65 1.98 -30.99
CA SER A 72 -2.98 1.36 -31.08
C SER A 72 -3.57 1.13 -29.69
N GLN A 73 -4.38 2.08 -29.20
CA GLN A 73 -5.11 1.94 -27.95
C GLN A 73 -5.97 0.65 -27.90
N ASN A 74 -6.62 0.29 -29.02
CA ASN A 74 -7.37 -0.97 -29.15
C ASN A 74 -6.48 -2.22 -28.93
N PHE A 75 -5.20 -2.14 -29.30
CA PHE A 75 -4.24 -3.21 -29.04
C PHE A 75 -3.85 -3.26 -27.57
N LEU A 76 -3.61 -2.11 -26.94
CA LEU A 76 -3.23 -2.03 -25.52
C LEU A 76 -4.35 -2.52 -24.60
N GLU A 77 -5.61 -2.21 -24.89
CA GLU A 77 -6.78 -2.75 -24.19
C GLU A 77 -6.91 -4.27 -24.37
N GLY A 78 -6.63 -4.78 -25.59
CA GLY A 78 -6.59 -6.21 -25.86
C GLY A 78 -5.42 -6.93 -25.17
N LEU A 79 -4.27 -6.28 -25.08
CA LEU A 79 -3.06 -6.76 -24.39
C LEU A 79 -3.28 -6.79 -22.88
N GLN A 80 -3.72 -5.69 -22.27
CA GLN A 80 -4.05 -5.61 -20.84
C GLN A 80 -5.08 -6.69 -20.49
N LYS A 81 -6.09 -6.90 -21.34
CA LYS A 81 -7.06 -7.98 -21.16
C LYS A 81 -6.43 -9.38 -21.26
N GLU A 82 -5.50 -9.63 -22.18
CA GLU A 82 -4.80 -10.93 -22.23
C GLU A 82 -3.90 -11.14 -21.00
N LEU A 83 -3.18 -10.11 -20.56
CA LEU A 83 -2.32 -10.16 -19.38
C LEU A 83 -3.10 -10.36 -18.07
N LEU A 84 -4.22 -9.66 -17.87
CA LEU A 84 -5.11 -9.83 -16.70
C LEU A 84 -5.93 -11.14 -16.72
N ASN A 85 -5.81 -11.97 -17.76
CA ASN A 85 -6.35 -13.33 -17.81
C ASN A 85 -5.23 -14.39 -17.73
N LEU A 86 -4.00 -14.01 -17.37
CA LEU A 86 -2.93 -14.93 -17.01
C LEU A 86 -3.05 -15.34 -15.54
N ASP A 87 -2.57 -16.54 -15.25
CA ASP A 87 -2.25 -16.96 -13.89
C ASP A 87 -1.06 -16.12 -13.39
N PHE A 88 -1.20 -15.55 -12.19
CA PHE A 88 -0.14 -14.84 -11.47
C PHE A 88 0.26 -15.66 -10.23
N HIS A 89 1.54 -15.58 -9.88
CA HIS A 89 2.13 -16.27 -8.74
C HIS A 89 2.86 -15.25 -7.87
N GLU A 90 2.67 -15.32 -6.56
CA GLU A 90 3.43 -14.50 -5.62
C GLU A 90 4.92 -14.83 -5.70
N LYS A 91 5.74 -13.79 -5.60
CA LYS A 91 7.19 -13.87 -5.51
C LYS A 91 7.65 -13.01 -4.35
N TYR A 92 8.24 -13.69 -3.38
CA TYR A 92 8.67 -13.11 -2.11
C TYR A 92 10.11 -13.54 -1.79
N ASN A 93 10.96 -12.57 -1.43
CA ASN A 93 12.26 -12.77 -0.80
C ASN A 93 12.69 -11.50 -0.05
N ASP A 94 13.96 -11.46 0.36
CA ASP A 94 14.65 -10.32 0.97
C ASP A 94 14.75 -9.05 0.10
N LEU A 95 14.55 -9.16 -1.22
CA LEU A 95 14.66 -8.05 -2.17
C LEU A 95 13.29 -7.54 -2.66
N TYR A 96 12.27 -8.40 -2.69
CA TYR A 96 10.98 -8.07 -3.29
C TYR A 96 9.80 -8.86 -2.74
N LYS A 97 8.61 -8.25 -2.86
CA LYS A 97 7.30 -8.89 -2.78
C LYS A 97 6.47 -8.38 -3.96
N PHE A 98 6.04 -9.25 -4.88
CA PHE A 98 5.08 -8.89 -5.93
C PHE A 98 4.49 -10.13 -6.62
N GLN A 99 3.48 -9.94 -7.46
CA GLN A 99 2.90 -11.02 -8.27
C GLN A 99 3.47 -11.04 -9.69
N GLN A 100 3.95 -12.20 -10.15
CA GLN A 100 4.53 -12.38 -11.48
C GLN A 100 3.78 -13.47 -12.27
N SER A 101 3.55 -13.24 -13.56
CA SER A 101 3.02 -14.24 -14.48
C SER A 101 4.06 -15.30 -14.84
N ASP A 102 3.59 -16.38 -15.47
CA ASP A 102 4.41 -17.22 -16.37
C ASP A 102 5.35 -16.40 -17.29
N ASP A 103 6.48 -17.02 -17.67
CA ASP A 103 7.35 -16.56 -18.77
C ASP A 103 6.54 -16.40 -20.07
N LEU A 104 6.45 -15.16 -20.56
CA LEU A 104 5.61 -14.83 -21.72
C LEU A 104 6.20 -15.34 -23.04
N LYS A 105 7.46 -15.81 -23.08
CA LYS A 105 8.17 -16.33 -24.26
C LYS A 105 7.43 -17.42 -25.02
N LYS A 106 6.65 -18.25 -24.33
CA LYS A 106 5.91 -19.40 -24.92
C LYS A 106 4.40 -19.19 -25.05
N ARG A 107 3.85 -18.11 -24.49
CA ARG A 107 2.42 -17.73 -24.55
C ARG A 107 1.96 -17.55 -26.01
N ARG A 108 0.71 -17.92 -26.33
CA ARG A 108 0.11 -18.04 -27.68
C ARG A 108 -1.08 -17.10 -27.91
N GLU A 109 -1.41 -16.33 -26.90
CA GLU A 109 -2.40 -15.26 -26.86
C GLU A 109 -1.98 -14.14 -27.84
N PRO A 110 -2.84 -13.70 -28.78
CA PRO A 110 -2.40 -12.98 -29.97
C PRO A 110 -1.85 -11.57 -29.74
N HIS A 111 -2.28 -10.84 -28.70
CA HIS A 111 -1.69 -9.54 -28.37
C HIS A 111 -0.32 -9.74 -27.72
N ILE A 112 -0.16 -10.72 -26.81
CA ILE A 112 1.15 -11.09 -26.25
C ILE A 112 2.11 -11.54 -27.37
N CYS A 113 1.64 -12.33 -28.34
CA CYS A 113 2.44 -12.72 -29.50
C CYS A 113 2.93 -11.55 -30.36
N ALA A 114 2.10 -10.53 -30.56
CA ALA A 114 2.48 -9.34 -31.32
C ALA A 114 3.42 -8.43 -30.51
N LEU A 115 3.19 -8.25 -29.21
CA LEU A 115 4.08 -7.50 -28.32
C LEU A 115 5.52 -8.06 -28.33
N ARG A 116 5.67 -9.40 -28.36
CA ARG A 116 7.00 -10.02 -28.47
C ARG A 116 7.73 -9.67 -29.77
N LYS A 117 7.03 -9.50 -30.90
CA LYS A 117 7.65 -9.00 -32.14
C LYS A 117 8.07 -7.54 -31.97
N VAL A 118 7.14 -6.68 -31.54
CA VAL A 118 7.39 -5.25 -31.30
C VAL A 118 8.63 -5.04 -30.43
N LEU A 119 8.78 -5.80 -29.33
CA LEU A 119 9.92 -5.67 -28.42
C LEU A 119 11.19 -6.35 -28.94
N PHE A 120 11.15 -7.63 -29.32
CA PHE A 120 12.36 -8.44 -29.57
C PHE A 120 12.76 -8.56 -31.06
N GLU A 121 11.90 -8.16 -31.99
CA GLU A 121 12.24 -8.00 -33.42
C GLU A 121 12.49 -6.52 -33.72
N ASP A 122 11.46 -5.68 -33.61
CA ASP A 122 11.46 -4.31 -34.15
C ASP A 122 12.20 -3.31 -33.24
N PHE A 123 11.76 -3.16 -31.98
CA PHE A 123 12.34 -2.23 -31.01
C PHE A 123 13.76 -2.64 -30.62
N ARG A 124 14.06 -3.94 -30.46
CA ARG A 124 15.43 -4.44 -30.29
C ARG A 124 16.35 -4.01 -31.45
N THR A 125 15.87 -4.07 -32.69
CA THR A 125 16.67 -3.61 -33.85
C THR A 125 16.88 -2.10 -33.81
N TRP A 126 15.86 -1.33 -33.42
CA TRP A 126 15.99 0.12 -33.19
C TRP A 126 16.97 0.45 -32.04
N LEU A 127 16.93 -0.29 -30.93
CA LEU A 127 17.85 -0.16 -29.80
C LEU A 127 19.30 -0.47 -30.20
N ALA A 128 19.54 -1.56 -30.92
CA ALA A 128 20.87 -1.90 -31.44
C ALA A 128 21.39 -0.81 -32.38
N ASP A 129 20.53 -0.29 -33.26
CA ASP A 129 20.85 0.83 -34.14
C ASP A 129 21.21 2.12 -33.38
N ILE A 130 20.49 2.51 -32.33
CA ILE A 130 20.80 3.75 -31.61
C ILE A 130 22.03 3.61 -30.70
N SER A 131 22.15 2.48 -30.00
CA SER A 131 23.16 2.25 -28.95
C SER A 131 24.50 1.72 -29.46
N LYS A 132 24.51 1.09 -30.65
CA LYS A 132 25.63 0.31 -31.20
C LYS A 132 26.01 -0.91 -30.35
N ILE A 133 25.04 -1.46 -29.62
CA ILE A 133 25.16 -2.74 -28.89
C ILE A 133 24.54 -3.84 -29.75
N ASP A 134 25.28 -4.93 -29.96
CA ASP A 134 24.74 -6.16 -30.57
C ASP A 134 23.82 -6.88 -29.56
N LEU A 135 22.52 -6.63 -29.65
CA LEU A 135 21.50 -7.21 -28.77
C LEU A 135 20.98 -8.55 -29.30
N GLU A 136 21.05 -9.61 -28.47
CA GLU A 136 20.52 -10.93 -28.81
C GLU A 136 19.00 -10.93 -29.05
N SER A 137 18.51 -11.81 -29.92
CA SER A 137 17.07 -12.11 -30.08
C SER A 137 16.51 -13.00 -28.94
N THR A 138 17.24 -13.13 -27.83
CA THR A 138 16.82 -13.89 -26.65
C THR A 138 15.67 -13.16 -25.96
N ILE A 139 14.47 -13.74 -26.05
CA ILE A 139 13.28 -13.24 -25.35
C ILE A 139 13.43 -13.50 -23.85
N ASP A 140 13.47 -12.44 -23.05
CA ASP A 140 13.35 -12.44 -21.59
C ASP A 140 12.31 -11.38 -21.20
N MET A 141 11.08 -11.80 -20.87
CA MET A 141 10.04 -10.89 -20.39
C MET A 141 8.97 -11.63 -19.58
N SER A 142 8.49 -10.97 -18.53
CA SER A 142 7.36 -11.42 -17.70
C SER A 142 6.31 -10.30 -17.61
N CYS A 143 5.12 -10.60 -17.09
CA CYS A 143 4.23 -9.58 -16.56
C CYS A 143 4.38 -9.54 -15.04
N ALA A 144 4.70 -8.37 -14.49
CA ALA A 144 4.65 -8.12 -13.05
C ALA A 144 3.41 -7.28 -12.75
N LYS A 145 2.68 -7.65 -11.69
CA LYS A 145 1.60 -6.90 -11.10
C LYS A 145 2.03 -6.59 -9.67
N TYR A 146 2.22 -5.31 -9.39
CA TYR A 146 2.40 -4.79 -8.05
C TYR A 146 1.02 -4.37 -7.57
N GLU A 147 0.48 -5.08 -6.60
CA GLU A 147 -0.72 -4.69 -5.86
C GLU A 147 -0.32 -4.00 -4.56
N PHE A 148 -1.26 -3.88 -3.63
CA PHE A 148 -0.97 -3.22 -2.40
C PHE A 148 0.03 -4.03 -1.53
N SER A 149 0.99 -3.34 -0.89
CA SER A 149 2.19 -3.84 -0.18
C SER A 149 3.30 -4.43 -1.04
N ASP A 150 3.15 -4.46 -2.36
CA ASP A 150 4.18 -5.00 -3.23
C ASP A 150 5.31 -3.98 -3.49
N ALA A 151 6.55 -4.47 -3.44
CA ALA A 151 7.77 -3.68 -3.53
C ALA A 151 8.89 -4.46 -4.24
N LEU A 152 9.84 -3.71 -4.82
CA LEU A 152 11.11 -4.22 -5.32
C LEU A 152 12.20 -3.22 -4.91
N LEU A 153 13.05 -3.64 -3.96
CA LEU A 153 14.04 -2.78 -3.30
C LEU A 153 15.26 -2.50 -4.20
N CYS A 154 16.17 -1.65 -3.70
CA CYS A 154 17.33 -1.15 -4.44
C CYS A 154 18.24 -2.26 -5.00
N HIS A 155 18.29 -2.39 -6.33
CA HIS A 155 19.16 -3.32 -7.07
C HIS A 155 19.60 -2.71 -8.42
N ASP A 156 20.61 -3.29 -9.06
CA ASP A 156 21.25 -2.79 -10.30
C ASP A 156 20.83 -3.52 -11.59
N ASP A 157 20.10 -4.63 -11.45
CA ASP A 157 19.69 -5.59 -12.49
C ASP A 157 20.84 -6.43 -13.11
N GLU A 158 22.04 -6.46 -12.49
CA GLU A 158 23.20 -7.19 -13.01
C GLU A 158 23.00 -8.72 -13.05
N LEU A 159 22.92 -9.26 -14.26
CA LEU A 159 22.93 -10.70 -14.53
C LEU A 159 23.60 -10.97 -15.88
N GLU A 160 24.38 -12.05 -16.00
CA GLU A 160 25.20 -12.31 -17.19
C GLU A 160 24.35 -12.32 -18.48
N GLY A 161 24.73 -11.47 -19.44
CA GLY A 161 24.05 -11.27 -20.72
C GLY A 161 23.03 -10.12 -20.74
N ARG A 162 22.57 -9.61 -19.59
CA ARG A 162 21.71 -8.40 -19.56
C ARG A 162 22.51 -7.17 -19.97
N ARG A 163 21.85 -6.26 -20.70
CA ARG A 163 22.46 -5.02 -21.25
C ARG A 163 21.52 -3.83 -21.28
N ILE A 164 20.23 -4.02 -21.56
CA ILE A 164 19.22 -2.97 -21.50
C ILE A 164 18.01 -3.54 -20.77
N ALA A 165 17.66 -2.94 -19.63
CA ALA A 165 16.42 -3.22 -18.92
C ALA A 165 15.30 -2.34 -19.50
N PHE A 166 14.06 -2.83 -19.47
CA PHE A 166 12.89 -2.07 -19.93
C PHE A 166 11.63 -2.42 -19.14
N ILE A 167 10.76 -1.42 -18.93
CA ILE A 167 9.45 -1.56 -18.29
C ILE A 167 8.42 -0.85 -19.17
N LEU A 168 7.32 -1.53 -19.53
CA LEU A 168 6.17 -0.96 -20.22
C LEU A 168 4.98 -0.92 -19.26
N TYR A 169 4.55 0.28 -18.88
CA TYR A 169 3.49 0.45 -17.88
C TYR A 169 2.09 0.39 -18.51
N LEU A 170 1.23 -0.49 -17.97
CA LEU A 170 -0.17 -0.67 -18.35
C LEU A 170 -1.12 -0.37 -17.18
N VAL A 171 -0.75 0.64 -16.39
CA VAL A 171 -1.45 1.09 -15.18
C VAL A 171 -2.72 1.91 -15.49
N PRO A 172 -3.72 1.94 -14.58
CA PRO A 172 -4.78 2.96 -14.59
C PRO A 172 -4.22 4.38 -14.39
N PRO A 173 -5.05 5.45 -14.39
CA PRO A 173 -4.59 6.79 -14.00
C PRO A 173 -3.88 6.74 -12.64
N TRP A 174 -2.63 7.22 -12.62
CA TRP A 174 -1.70 7.03 -11.50
C TRP A 174 -1.04 8.36 -11.11
N ASP A 175 -0.70 8.51 -9.83
CA ASP A 175 0.06 9.64 -9.30
C ASP A 175 1.03 9.19 -8.21
N ARG A 176 1.78 10.15 -7.64
CA ARG A 176 2.85 9.87 -6.67
C ARG A 176 2.36 9.28 -5.35
N SER A 177 1.13 9.59 -4.92
CA SER A 177 0.58 9.16 -3.63
C SER A 177 0.22 7.67 -3.59
N LEU A 178 0.08 7.04 -4.76
CA LEU A 178 -0.13 5.60 -4.94
C LEU A 178 1.16 4.77 -4.85
N GLY A 179 2.33 5.42 -4.73
CA GLY A 179 3.62 4.73 -4.78
C GLY A 179 3.89 4.08 -6.15
N GLY A 180 4.60 2.95 -6.15
CA GLY A 180 5.00 2.24 -7.38
C GLY A 180 5.93 3.04 -8.31
N THR A 181 6.59 4.08 -7.79
CA THR A 181 7.53 4.93 -8.53
C THR A 181 8.80 4.18 -8.87
N LEU A 182 9.26 4.25 -10.12
CA LEU A 182 10.59 3.78 -10.47
C LEU A 182 11.62 4.83 -10.05
N ASP A 183 12.28 4.55 -8.94
CA ASP A 183 13.19 5.44 -8.24
C ASP A 183 14.65 5.09 -8.56
N LEU A 184 15.44 6.06 -9.00
CA LEU A 184 16.81 5.88 -9.49
C LEU A 184 17.82 6.53 -8.54
N TYR A 185 18.84 5.76 -8.13
CA TYR A 185 19.87 6.19 -7.19
C TYR A 185 21.09 6.76 -7.89
N ASN A 186 21.72 7.77 -7.28
CA ASN A 186 23.12 8.08 -7.58
C ASN A 186 24.07 7.18 -6.76
N VAL A 187 25.33 7.12 -7.18
CA VAL A 187 26.38 6.35 -6.49
C VAL A 187 27.40 7.24 -5.78
N ASP A 188 28.17 6.65 -4.88
CA ASP A 188 29.29 7.27 -4.17
C ASP A 188 30.67 7.01 -4.83
N GLU A 189 31.76 7.37 -4.13
CA GLU A 189 33.15 7.14 -4.57
C GLU A 189 33.56 5.65 -4.60
N HIS A 190 32.68 4.74 -4.21
CA HIS A 190 32.89 3.29 -4.16
C HIS A 190 31.90 2.53 -5.06
N PHE A 191 31.17 3.25 -5.93
CA PHE A 191 30.11 2.71 -6.80
C PHE A 191 28.98 2.02 -6.01
N GLN A 192 28.67 2.49 -4.79
CA GLN A 192 27.55 2.00 -4.00
C GLN A 192 26.37 2.98 -4.09
N PRO A 193 25.10 2.51 -4.07
CA PRO A 193 23.93 3.38 -4.11
C PRO A 193 23.89 4.29 -2.89
N LYS A 194 23.60 5.57 -3.10
CA LYS A 194 23.69 6.61 -2.07
C LYS A 194 22.34 7.21 -1.70
N GLN A 195 21.60 7.74 -2.68
CA GLN A 195 20.27 8.31 -2.46
C GLN A 195 19.47 8.34 -3.77
N ILE A 196 18.15 8.30 -3.68
CA ILE A 196 17.26 8.56 -4.80
C ILE A 196 17.50 9.99 -5.30
N VAL A 197 17.73 10.15 -6.60
CA VAL A 197 17.87 11.47 -7.26
C VAL A 197 16.88 11.69 -8.39
N LYS A 198 16.19 10.63 -8.84
CA LYS A 198 15.08 10.73 -9.78
C LYS A 198 13.99 9.73 -9.39
N SER A 199 12.74 10.11 -9.60
CA SER A 199 11.56 9.31 -9.25
C SER A 199 10.53 9.40 -10.37
N LEU A 200 10.36 8.30 -11.10
CA LEU A 200 9.51 8.22 -12.29
C LEU A 200 8.14 7.64 -11.92
N ILE A 201 7.08 8.42 -12.12
CA ILE A 201 5.71 7.97 -11.86
C ILE A 201 5.25 7.10 -13.05
N PRO A 202 4.76 5.86 -12.83
CA PRO A 202 4.26 5.01 -13.90
C PRO A 202 3.02 5.63 -14.55
N SER A 203 2.80 5.36 -15.84
CA SER A 203 1.65 5.88 -16.58
C SER A 203 1.32 4.98 -17.78
N TRP A 204 0.03 4.90 -18.14
CA TRP A 204 -0.44 4.08 -19.25
C TRP A 204 0.35 4.34 -20.54
N ASN A 205 0.79 3.26 -21.20
CA ASN A 205 1.53 3.28 -22.47
C ASN A 205 2.92 3.96 -22.42
N THR A 206 3.45 4.26 -21.24
CA THR A 206 4.82 4.74 -21.09
C THR A 206 5.79 3.56 -21.03
N LEU A 207 6.82 3.56 -21.89
CA LEU A 207 7.96 2.66 -21.79
C LEU A 207 9.18 3.39 -21.23
N VAL A 208 9.80 2.82 -20.20
CA VAL A 208 11.10 3.25 -19.65
C VAL A 208 12.15 2.20 -20.00
N PHE A 209 13.37 2.61 -20.35
CA PHE A 209 14.50 1.70 -20.55
C PHE A 209 15.84 2.33 -20.17
N PHE A 210 16.80 1.52 -19.73
CA PHE A 210 18.13 1.97 -19.28
C PHE A 210 19.22 0.93 -19.52
N GLU A 211 20.48 1.35 -19.57
CA GLU A 211 21.61 0.44 -19.72
C GLU A 211 21.96 -0.22 -18.36
N VAL A 212 22.01 -1.55 -18.33
CA VAL A 212 22.38 -2.34 -17.14
C VAL A 212 23.89 -2.23 -16.92
N SER A 213 24.30 -1.92 -15.69
CA SER A 213 25.68 -1.63 -15.32
C SER A 213 25.89 -1.68 -13.78
N PRO A 214 27.14 -1.68 -13.27
CA PRO A 214 27.44 -1.63 -11.83
C PRO A 214 27.01 -0.34 -11.09
N VAL A 215 26.18 0.49 -11.71
CA VAL A 215 25.66 1.75 -11.17
C VAL A 215 24.18 1.99 -11.50
N SER A 216 23.47 1.07 -12.17
CA SER A 216 22.05 1.22 -12.54
C SER A 216 21.07 0.95 -11.38
N PHE A 217 21.42 1.42 -10.19
CA PHE A 217 20.67 1.17 -8.95
C PHE A 217 19.28 1.83 -8.95
N HIS A 218 18.24 1.04 -8.74
CA HIS A 218 16.84 1.48 -8.75
C HIS A 218 15.92 0.63 -7.85
N GLN A 219 14.77 1.19 -7.46
CA GLN A 219 13.73 0.54 -6.66
C GLN A 219 12.29 0.93 -7.09
N HIS A 220 11.29 0.31 -6.45
CA HIS A 220 9.85 0.58 -6.60
C HIS A 220 9.13 0.66 -5.22
N GLU A 221 9.15 1.78 -4.48
CA GLU A 221 8.40 1.88 -3.20
C GLU A 221 8.17 3.32 -2.64
N ILE A 222 7.18 3.49 -1.74
CA ILE A 222 6.93 4.70 -0.93
C ILE A 222 7.12 4.56 0.60
N LEU A 223 6.82 3.40 1.23
CA LEU A 223 6.87 3.26 2.70
C LEU A 223 8.30 3.32 3.25
N TYR A 224 9.24 2.62 2.61
CA TYR A 224 10.65 2.56 3.03
C TYR A 224 11.34 3.92 2.94
N ASP A 225 10.77 4.90 2.23
CA ASP A 225 11.28 6.28 2.20
C ASP A 225 10.96 7.05 3.50
N TRP A 226 9.92 6.63 4.24
CA TRP A 226 9.35 7.38 5.36
C TRP A 226 9.40 6.67 6.71
N ILE A 227 9.06 5.39 6.74
CA ILE A 227 8.88 4.63 8.00
C ILE A 227 10.22 4.07 8.46
N ASN A 228 10.46 4.11 9.78
CA ASN A 228 11.60 3.46 10.40
C ASN A 228 11.55 1.94 10.14
N PRO A 229 12.58 1.32 9.53
CA PRO A 229 12.52 -0.08 9.06
C PRO A 229 12.12 -1.11 10.12
N THR A 230 12.38 -0.84 11.41
CA THR A 230 11.90 -1.70 12.52
C THR A 230 10.38 -1.93 12.46
N TYR A 231 9.60 -0.95 12.03
CA TYR A 231 8.14 -1.06 11.91
C TYR A 231 7.66 -1.70 10.60
N LEU A 232 8.57 -1.97 9.67
CA LEU A 232 8.32 -2.67 8.41
C LEU A 232 8.70 -4.16 8.49
N ASP A 233 9.37 -4.57 9.58
CA ASP A 233 9.62 -5.97 9.91
C ASP A 233 8.32 -6.70 10.30
N MET A 234 8.11 -7.89 9.74
CA MET A 234 6.85 -8.64 9.89
C MET A 234 6.76 -9.39 11.23
N ASP A 235 7.87 -9.90 11.76
CA ASP A 235 7.90 -10.53 13.09
C ASP A 235 7.59 -9.47 14.17
N TYR A 236 8.02 -8.21 13.96
CA TYR A 236 7.71 -7.10 14.85
C TYR A 236 6.29 -6.52 14.65
N GLN A 237 5.72 -6.57 13.44
CA GLN A 237 4.32 -6.25 13.21
C GLN A 237 3.37 -7.16 14.03
N VAL A 238 3.64 -8.47 14.07
CA VAL A 238 2.85 -9.41 14.88
C VAL A 238 2.91 -9.04 16.38
N GLN A 239 4.10 -8.72 16.91
CA GLN A 239 4.25 -8.28 18.31
C GLN A 239 3.50 -6.98 18.61
N ILE A 240 3.44 -6.05 17.64
CA ILE A 240 2.65 -4.82 17.75
C ILE A 240 1.15 -5.12 17.76
N GLN A 241 0.69 -6.05 16.91
CA GLN A 241 -0.71 -6.50 16.87
C GLN A 241 -1.12 -7.15 18.20
N GLU A 242 -0.30 -8.06 18.75
CA GLU A 242 -0.55 -8.72 20.04
C GLU A 242 -0.71 -7.70 21.18
N GLU A 243 0.17 -6.69 21.28
CA GLU A 243 0.03 -5.63 22.30
C GLU A 243 -1.19 -4.72 22.02
N PHE A 244 -1.50 -4.43 20.76
CA PHE A 244 -2.65 -3.61 20.40
C PHE A 244 -3.99 -4.32 20.66
N GLU A 245 -4.09 -5.62 20.45
CA GLU A 245 -5.29 -6.40 20.73
C GLU A 245 -5.56 -6.52 22.25
N GLU A 246 -4.53 -6.66 23.09
CA GLU A 246 -4.71 -6.64 24.55
C GLU A 246 -5.16 -5.26 25.07
N ARG A 247 -4.64 -4.17 24.50
CA ARG A 247 -4.74 -2.81 25.09
C ARG A 247 -5.67 -1.84 24.35
N SER A 248 -6.00 -2.12 23.10
CA SER A 248 -6.63 -1.18 22.14
C SER A 248 -5.83 0.13 21.91
N GLU A 249 -4.56 0.18 22.31
CA GLU A 249 -3.67 1.34 22.16
C GLU A 249 -2.20 0.93 22.13
N ILE A 250 -1.37 1.64 21.36
CA ILE A 250 0.09 1.48 21.36
C ILE A 250 0.81 2.79 20.99
N LEU A 251 2.07 2.93 21.42
CA LEU A 251 2.92 4.10 21.16
C LEU A 251 4.24 3.67 20.48
N LEU A 252 4.29 3.81 19.16
CA LEU A 252 5.48 3.47 18.34
C LEU A 252 6.45 4.66 18.34
N LYS A 253 7.70 4.48 18.79
CA LYS A 253 8.69 5.56 18.97
C LYS A 253 9.69 5.62 17.82
N GLU A 254 10.12 6.82 17.47
CA GLU A 254 10.95 7.06 16.28
C GLU A 254 10.30 6.48 15.00
N PHE A 255 8.98 6.70 14.84
CA PHE A 255 8.16 6.05 13.82
C PHE A 255 8.54 6.46 12.38
N LEU A 256 8.77 7.75 12.14
CA LEU A 256 9.38 8.20 10.89
C LEU A 256 10.91 8.10 10.97
N LYS A 257 11.54 7.86 9.82
CA LYS A 257 13.00 7.94 9.70
C LYS A 257 13.53 9.30 10.19
N PRO A 258 14.63 9.35 10.97
CA PRO A 258 15.12 10.59 11.59
C PRO A 258 15.34 11.74 10.61
N GLU A 259 15.80 11.46 9.39
CA GLU A 259 15.99 12.42 8.32
C GLU A 259 14.67 13.04 7.85
N LYS A 260 13.63 12.24 7.56
CA LYS A 260 12.30 12.76 7.17
C LYS A 260 11.64 13.51 8.33
N PHE A 261 11.78 13.02 9.56
CA PHE A 261 11.27 13.72 10.73
C PHE A 261 11.94 15.10 10.93
N ALA A 262 13.24 15.20 10.67
CA ALA A 262 13.97 16.46 10.70
C ALA A 262 13.52 17.43 9.59
N GLU A 263 13.35 16.95 8.35
CA GLU A 263 12.81 17.76 7.24
C GLU A 263 11.38 18.27 7.52
N VAL A 264 10.51 17.42 8.06
CA VAL A 264 9.16 17.78 8.52
C VAL A 264 9.23 18.85 9.62
N CYS A 265 10.06 18.66 10.65
CA CYS A 265 10.20 19.65 11.73
C CYS A 265 10.79 20.98 11.23
N GLU A 266 11.76 20.98 10.33
CA GLU A 266 12.29 22.20 9.71
C GLU A 266 11.22 22.94 8.91
N ALA A 267 10.40 22.24 8.13
CA ALA A 267 9.29 22.84 7.39
C ALA A 267 8.18 23.40 8.30
N LEU A 268 7.95 22.81 9.48
CA LEU A 268 7.01 23.32 10.48
C LEU A 268 7.54 24.55 11.24
N GLU A 269 8.85 24.60 11.53
CA GLU A 269 9.49 25.71 12.24
C GLU A 269 9.78 26.92 11.34
N LYS A 270 10.17 26.69 10.07
CA LYS A 270 10.75 27.72 9.18
C LYS A 270 9.95 27.95 7.89
N GLY A 271 9.06 27.03 7.52
CA GLY A 271 8.26 27.11 6.29
C GLY A 271 7.04 28.04 6.39
N ASP A 272 6.55 28.52 5.23
CA ASP A 272 5.34 29.34 5.13
C ASP A 272 4.06 28.48 5.23
N VAL A 273 3.83 27.90 6.41
CA VAL A 273 2.60 27.14 6.68
C VAL A 273 1.47 28.11 7.06
N LYS A 274 0.48 28.24 6.18
CA LYS A 274 -0.73 29.04 6.46
C LYS A 274 -1.62 28.34 7.49
N TRP A 275 -1.65 28.85 8.71
CA TRP A 275 -2.51 28.38 9.81
C TRP A 275 -3.89 29.07 9.83
N SER A 276 -4.90 28.38 10.36
CA SER A 276 -6.26 28.89 10.55
C SER A 276 -6.86 28.43 11.89
N SER A 277 -7.45 29.34 12.67
CA SER A 277 -8.06 28.99 13.96
C SER A 277 -9.36 28.21 13.77
N ARG A 278 -9.47 27.05 14.42
CA ARG A 278 -10.65 26.18 14.45
C ARG A 278 -11.55 26.51 15.65
N GLY A 279 -12.85 26.28 15.50
CA GLY A 279 -13.89 26.59 16.48
C GLY A 279 -15.13 25.70 16.36
N PRO A 280 -16.28 26.09 16.94
CA PRO A 280 -16.45 27.22 17.88
C PRO A 280 -15.83 26.94 19.25
N PRO A 281 -15.59 27.97 20.10
CA PRO A 281 -14.89 27.82 21.39
C PRO A 281 -15.55 26.81 22.35
N ASN A 282 -16.87 26.66 22.35
CA ASN A 282 -17.57 25.65 23.17
C ASN A 282 -17.39 24.20 22.67
N LYS A 283 -16.46 23.96 21.74
CA LYS A 283 -16.14 22.67 21.12
C LYS A 283 -14.64 22.48 20.91
N ARG A 284 -13.93 23.53 20.46
CA ARG A 284 -12.49 23.50 20.18
C ARG A 284 -11.91 24.90 20.04
N PHE A 285 -10.62 25.02 20.32
CA PHE A 285 -9.80 26.15 19.89
C PHE A 285 -8.36 25.66 19.65
N TYR A 286 -7.96 25.58 18.39
CA TYR A 286 -6.60 25.25 17.96
C TYR A 286 -6.35 25.78 16.54
N GLU A 287 -5.16 25.58 15.98
CA GLU A 287 -4.83 25.98 14.61
C GLU A 287 -4.70 24.77 13.69
N LYS A 288 -5.36 24.81 12.52
CA LYS A 288 -5.23 23.82 11.43
C LYS A 288 -4.49 24.44 10.24
N ALA A 289 -3.62 23.69 9.58
CA ALA A 289 -2.96 24.11 8.34
C ALA A 289 -3.91 24.13 7.13
N GLU A 290 -3.67 25.06 6.19
CA GLU A 290 -4.29 25.07 4.86
C GLU A 290 -3.55 24.07 3.94
N GLU A 291 -4.06 22.85 3.88
CA GLU A 291 -3.38 21.70 3.27
C GLU A 291 -2.94 21.93 1.81
N SER A 292 -3.79 22.54 0.98
CA SER A 292 -3.47 22.87 -0.43
C SER A 292 -2.23 23.77 -0.58
N LYS A 293 -1.85 24.50 0.48
CA LYS A 293 -0.73 25.45 0.52
C LYS A 293 0.46 24.97 1.34
N LEU A 294 0.47 23.72 1.79
CA LEU A 294 1.63 23.17 2.51
C LEU A 294 2.89 23.12 1.61
N PRO A 295 4.09 23.33 2.20
CA PRO A 295 5.37 22.91 1.61
C PRO A 295 5.36 21.43 1.25
N ASN A 296 6.11 21.04 0.21
CA ASN A 296 6.08 19.67 -0.35
C ASN A 296 6.23 18.59 0.73
N ILE A 297 7.30 18.59 1.53
CA ILE A 297 7.51 17.57 2.57
C ILE A 297 6.34 17.41 3.56
N LEU A 298 5.56 18.48 3.80
CA LEU A 298 4.36 18.41 4.65
C LEU A 298 3.11 17.94 3.90
N LYS A 299 3.07 18.06 2.56
CA LYS A 299 2.09 17.37 1.70
C LYS A 299 2.43 15.90 1.57
N ASP A 300 3.67 15.59 1.23
CA ASP A 300 4.18 14.23 1.07
C ASP A 300 3.93 13.41 2.37
N CYS A 301 4.09 14.03 3.55
CA CYS A 301 3.72 13.43 4.84
C CYS A 301 2.19 13.32 5.07
N MET A 302 1.39 14.32 4.66
CA MET A 302 -0.10 14.22 4.66
C MET A 302 -0.63 13.20 3.63
N GLU A 303 0.15 12.87 2.60
CA GLU A 303 -0.14 11.86 1.58
C GLU A 303 0.26 10.46 2.07
N LEU A 304 1.40 10.30 2.76
CA LEU A 304 1.75 9.07 3.49
C LEU A 304 0.61 8.58 4.39
N PHE A 305 0.06 9.46 5.24
CA PHE A 305 -1.09 9.15 6.12
C PHE A 305 -2.45 8.98 5.38
N ARG A 306 -2.47 9.00 4.05
CA ARG A 306 -3.64 8.63 3.22
C ARG A 306 -3.35 7.57 2.17
N SER A 307 -2.09 7.25 1.95
CA SER A 307 -1.67 6.23 1.01
C SER A 307 -2.25 4.88 1.42
N GLU A 308 -2.66 4.09 0.44
CA GLU A 308 -3.06 2.69 0.63
C GLU A 308 -1.98 1.92 1.41
N ALA A 309 -0.71 2.32 1.18
CA ALA A 309 0.50 2.00 1.94
C ALA A 309 0.31 1.94 3.46
N LEU A 310 -0.30 2.97 4.04
CA LEU A 310 -0.48 3.02 5.48
C LEU A 310 -1.78 2.33 5.96
N PHE A 311 -2.78 2.16 5.10
CA PHE A 311 -4.04 1.50 5.49
C PHE A 311 -3.83 0.01 5.82
N LEU A 312 -3.05 -0.74 5.03
CA LEU A 312 -2.69 -2.11 5.43
C LEU A 312 -1.67 -2.12 6.57
N LEU A 313 -0.67 -1.23 6.60
CA LEU A 313 0.29 -1.22 7.70
C LEU A 313 -0.40 -1.00 9.06
N LEU A 314 -1.43 -0.16 9.10
CA LEU A 314 -2.31 0.00 10.26
C LEU A 314 -3.21 -1.22 10.49
N SER A 315 -3.64 -1.93 9.45
CA SER A 315 -4.35 -3.21 9.61
C SER A 315 -3.44 -4.23 10.31
N ASN A 316 -2.21 -4.41 9.82
CA ASN A 316 -1.20 -5.30 10.41
C ASN A 316 -0.81 -4.92 11.84
N PHE A 317 -0.87 -3.64 12.22
CA PHE A 317 -0.62 -3.21 13.60
C PHE A 317 -1.82 -3.39 14.55
N THR A 318 -3.02 -3.68 14.06
CA THR A 318 -4.26 -3.54 14.88
C THR A 318 -5.32 -4.61 14.70
N GLY A 319 -5.18 -5.53 13.73
CA GLY A 319 -6.21 -6.52 13.37
C GLY A 319 -7.45 -5.95 12.67
N LEU A 320 -7.58 -4.61 12.57
CA LEU A 320 -8.72 -3.94 11.94
C LEU A 320 -8.66 -4.08 10.42
N LYS A 321 -9.82 -4.27 9.75
CA LYS A 321 -9.90 -4.47 8.30
C LYS A 321 -9.89 -3.15 7.53
N LEU A 322 -8.85 -2.34 7.75
CA LEU A 322 -8.64 -1.06 7.07
C LEU A 322 -8.16 -1.23 5.62
N HIS A 323 -7.87 -2.45 5.16
CA HIS A 323 -7.51 -2.72 3.76
C HIS A 323 -8.10 -4.05 3.28
N PHE A 324 -8.35 -4.20 1.96
CA PHE A 324 -9.00 -5.40 1.43
C PHE A 324 -8.10 -6.65 1.44
N LEU A 325 -6.78 -6.46 1.45
CA LEU A 325 -5.78 -7.52 1.68
C LEU A 325 -5.47 -7.80 3.16
N ALA A 326 -6.09 -7.09 4.10
CA ALA A 326 -5.95 -7.42 5.53
C ALA A 326 -6.64 -8.78 5.79
N PRO A 327 -6.08 -9.65 6.66
CA PRO A 327 -6.75 -10.89 7.07
C PRO A 327 -8.18 -10.65 7.57
N SER A 328 -9.07 -11.61 7.36
CA SER A 328 -10.42 -11.62 7.93
C SER A 328 -10.49 -12.62 9.08
N GLU A 329 -11.37 -12.38 10.06
CA GLU A 329 -11.75 -13.39 11.08
C GLU A 329 -12.17 -14.73 10.45
N GLU A 330 -12.67 -14.70 9.22
CA GLU A 330 -13.13 -15.86 8.46
C GLU A 330 -11.97 -16.67 7.84
N ASP A 331 -10.83 -16.04 7.52
CA ASP A 331 -9.68 -16.68 6.85
C ASP A 331 -8.88 -17.58 7.82
N GLU A 332 -8.68 -17.12 9.06
CA GLU A 332 -8.00 -17.89 10.13
C GLU A 332 -8.68 -19.24 10.47
N VAL A 333 -9.96 -19.39 10.09
CA VAL A 333 -10.77 -20.58 10.39
C VAL A 333 -10.56 -21.67 9.33
N GLU A 334 -9.93 -21.37 8.19
CA GLU A 334 -9.57 -22.38 7.17
C GLU A 334 -8.21 -23.01 7.47
N ASP A 335 -7.16 -22.21 7.72
CA ASP A 335 -5.80 -22.72 8.06
C ASP A 335 -5.80 -23.68 9.26
N LYS A 336 -6.59 -23.37 10.29
CA LYS A 336 -6.74 -24.21 11.50
C LYS A 336 -7.40 -25.58 11.22
N LYS A 337 -7.89 -25.85 10.01
CA LYS A 337 -8.39 -27.17 9.59
C LYS A 337 -7.39 -28.01 8.78
N GLU A 338 -6.40 -27.40 8.11
CA GLU A 338 -5.43 -28.15 7.32
C GLU A 338 -4.27 -28.71 8.18
N GLY A 339 -4.05 -28.16 9.38
CA GLY A 339 -2.96 -28.54 10.29
C GLY A 339 -3.07 -29.93 10.95
N GLU A 340 -4.26 -30.47 11.23
CA GLU A 340 -4.42 -31.78 11.88
C GLU A 340 -4.31 -32.96 10.87
N GLY A 341 -3.23 -32.94 10.07
CA GLY A 341 -3.21 -33.54 8.74
C GLY A 341 -2.15 -34.61 8.40
N THR A 342 -1.22 -35.02 9.28
CA THR A 342 -0.57 -36.38 9.32
C THR A 342 0.69 -36.44 10.20
N SER A 343 0.75 -37.44 11.10
CA SER A 343 1.93 -38.30 11.29
C SER A 343 1.63 -39.47 12.24
N ALA A 344 1.91 -40.69 11.79
CA ALA A 344 1.77 -41.91 12.59
C ALA A 344 2.70 -43.02 12.05
N ALA A 345 3.12 -43.92 12.94
CA ALA A 345 4.16 -44.95 12.77
C ALA A 345 5.60 -44.37 12.68
N ASP A 346 6.62 -44.93 13.36
CA ASP A 346 6.62 -46.08 14.29
C ASP A 346 7.82 -46.04 15.28
N HIS A 347 7.89 -47.05 16.16
CA HIS A 347 9.00 -47.53 17.01
C HIS A 347 8.95 -47.27 18.54
N THR A 348 8.44 -48.28 19.27
CA THR A 348 9.15 -49.15 20.26
C THR A 348 10.44 -48.63 20.94
N GLU A 349 10.76 -48.84 22.23
CA GLU A 349 10.15 -49.52 23.41
C GLU A 349 11.02 -49.14 24.66
N GLU A 350 10.71 -49.36 25.95
CA GLU A 350 9.56 -49.96 26.66
C GLU A 350 8.96 -48.85 27.61
N GLY A 351 8.71 -48.93 28.93
CA GLY A 351 8.65 -50.04 29.89
C GLY A 351 8.47 -49.68 31.37
N THR A 352 7.54 -50.35 32.06
CA THR A 352 7.17 -50.25 33.51
C THR A 352 6.73 -48.86 34.01
N SER A 353 5.68 -48.63 34.83
CA SER A 353 4.62 -49.44 35.49
C SER A 353 3.53 -48.44 36.03
N HIS A 354 2.51 -48.69 36.88
CA HIS A 354 2.10 -49.82 37.74
C HIS A 354 0.60 -49.70 38.17
N SER A 355 -0.09 -50.84 38.39
CA SER A 355 -1.24 -51.07 39.32
C SER A 355 -2.45 -50.10 39.44
N SER A 356 -3.55 -50.41 38.73
CA SER A 356 -4.90 -50.87 39.19
C SER A 356 -5.46 -50.56 40.61
N PRO A 357 -6.80 -50.61 40.85
CA PRO A 357 -8.00 -50.45 39.99
C PRO A 357 -9.17 -49.63 40.64
N GLY A 358 -10.38 -49.58 40.02
CA GLY A 358 -11.63 -48.96 40.54
C GLY A 358 -12.42 -49.83 41.58
N PRO A 359 -13.80 -49.81 41.67
CA PRO A 359 -14.81 -49.26 40.74
C PRO A 359 -16.11 -48.66 41.40
N GLN A 360 -17.22 -48.57 40.63
CA GLN A 360 -18.67 -48.61 41.00
C GLN A 360 -19.57 -47.34 40.82
N SER A 361 -20.81 -47.62 40.38
CA SER A 361 -22.04 -46.79 40.40
C SER A 361 -23.18 -47.61 41.07
N PRO A 362 -24.36 -47.07 41.45
CA PRO A 362 -25.48 -46.92 40.48
C PRO A 362 -26.65 -45.90 40.79
N GLN A 363 -27.39 -45.55 39.72
CA GLN A 363 -28.87 -45.34 39.58
C GLN A 363 -29.77 -44.64 40.65
N THR A 364 -30.56 -43.64 40.21
CA THR A 364 -32.07 -43.52 40.21
C THR A 364 -32.47 -42.09 39.70
N ALA A 365 -33.46 -41.81 38.82
CA ALA A 365 -34.93 -42.06 38.80
C ALA A 365 -35.69 -41.22 39.87
N VAL A 366 -36.86 -40.54 39.68
CA VAL A 366 -37.92 -40.35 38.62
C VAL A 366 -38.83 -39.15 39.07
N SER A 367 -39.79 -38.51 38.35
CA SER A 367 -40.28 -38.44 36.94
C SER A 367 -41.35 -37.29 36.78
N HIS A 368 -41.84 -37.03 35.55
CA HIS A 368 -43.08 -36.27 35.18
C HIS A 368 -43.07 -34.72 35.34
N SER A 369 -43.93 -33.90 34.69
CA SER A 369 -45.06 -34.12 33.74
C SER A 369 -45.17 -32.98 32.70
N SER A 370 -45.91 -33.19 31.60
CA SER A 370 -46.22 -32.20 30.56
C SER A 370 -47.73 -31.87 30.48
N GLN A 371 -48.08 -30.68 29.97
CA GLN A 371 -49.45 -30.32 29.57
C GLN A 371 -49.46 -29.28 28.43
N GLN A 372 -50.55 -29.28 27.65
CA GLN A 372 -50.78 -28.44 26.45
C GLN A 372 -51.81 -27.32 26.81
N SER A 373 -52.28 -26.39 25.96
CA SER A 373 -52.32 -26.25 24.49
C SER A 373 -52.65 -24.79 24.06
N SER A 374 -52.75 -24.56 22.74
CA SER A 374 -53.61 -23.56 22.02
C SER A 374 -53.32 -22.04 22.18
N GLU A 375 -53.42 -21.18 21.16
CA GLU A 375 -53.75 -21.36 19.71
C GLU A 375 -53.41 -20.08 18.89
N GLN A 376 -53.00 -20.25 17.60
CA GLN A 376 -53.15 -19.32 16.43
C GLN A 376 -52.44 -17.92 16.50
N THR A 377 -51.93 -17.30 15.41
CA THR A 377 -51.88 -17.63 13.95
C THR A 377 -50.68 -16.94 13.26
N ASP A 378 -50.41 -17.35 12.02
CA ASP A 378 -49.42 -16.90 11.00
C ASP A 378 -49.31 -15.36 10.76
N PRO A 379 -48.25 -14.84 10.05
CA PRO A 379 -47.30 -15.57 9.21
C PRO A 379 -45.79 -15.29 9.43
N GLU A 380 -44.97 -15.99 8.64
CA GLU A 380 -43.54 -15.74 8.43
C GLU A 380 -43.29 -14.30 7.95
N SER A 381 -42.20 -13.70 8.44
CA SER A 381 -41.54 -12.55 7.81
C SER A 381 -40.04 -12.80 7.79
N GLU A 382 -39.44 -12.72 6.62
CA GLU A 382 -38.02 -12.98 6.39
C GLU A 382 -37.16 -12.07 7.28
N GLU A 383 -36.52 -12.65 8.32
CA GLU A 383 -35.40 -11.99 8.97
C GLU A 383 -34.30 -11.87 7.93
N ASN A 384 -34.16 -10.65 7.40
CA ASN A 384 -33.17 -10.36 6.38
C ASN A 384 -31.79 -10.59 7.00
N GLU A 385 -31.05 -11.55 6.44
CA GLU A 385 -29.60 -11.53 6.49
C GLU A 385 -29.15 -10.20 5.87
N ALA A 386 -29.04 -9.18 6.73
CA ALA A 386 -28.52 -7.89 6.36
C ALA A 386 -27.07 -8.11 5.98
N LYS A 387 -26.83 -8.22 4.67
CA LYS A 387 -25.50 -8.26 4.08
C LYS A 387 -24.66 -7.22 4.82
N ARG A 388 -23.51 -7.64 5.35
CA ARG A 388 -22.43 -6.71 5.66
C ARG A 388 -22.13 -6.00 4.35
N ASP A 389 -22.69 -4.80 4.15
CA ASP A 389 -22.25 -3.93 3.06
C ASP A 389 -20.75 -3.75 3.29
N SER A 390 -19.96 -4.17 2.30
CA SER A 390 -18.51 -4.00 2.36
C SER A 390 -18.24 -2.51 2.39
N SER A 391 -18.03 -1.99 3.60
CA SER A 391 -17.54 -0.64 3.78
C SER A 391 -16.23 -0.50 3.02
N VAL A 392 -16.01 0.67 2.46
CA VAL A 392 -14.73 1.02 1.84
C VAL A 392 -13.99 1.79 2.92
N PRO A 393 -12.85 1.29 3.42
CA PRO A 393 -12.13 1.97 4.48
C PRO A 393 -11.82 3.42 4.11
N THR A 394 -11.98 4.32 5.07
CA THR A 394 -11.77 5.75 4.87
C THR A 394 -10.96 6.37 5.99
N CYS A 395 -10.34 7.51 5.72
CA CYS A 395 -9.71 8.33 6.76
C CYS A 395 -10.05 9.81 6.62
N GLN A 396 -9.94 10.53 7.74
CA GLN A 396 -9.89 11.99 7.76
C GLN A 396 -8.67 12.44 8.54
N GLY A 397 -7.95 13.43 8.01
CA GLY A 397 -6.67 13.89 8.56
C GLY A 397 -6.56 15.40 8.65
N GLU A 398 -5.76 15.86 9.62
CA GLU A 398 -5.31 17.25 9.69
C GLU A 398 -3.99 17.44 10.45
N LEU A 399 -3.11 18.24 9.86
CA LEU A 399 -1.95 18.84 10.52
C LEU A 399 -2.40 20.00 11.43
N ARG A 400 -2.12 19.89 12.72
CA ARG A 400 -2.55 20.82 13.79
C ARG A 400 -1.35 21.52 14.42
N ARG A 401 -1.58 22.72 14.98
CA ARG A 401 -0.64 23.44 15.85
C ARG A 401 -1.25 23.73 17.21
N TRP A 402 -0.49 23.41 18.24
CA TRP A 402 -0.87 23.48 19.65
C TRP A 402 0.02 24.49 20.38
N LYS A 403 -0.58 25.41 21.13
CA LYS A 403 0.12 26.44 21.92
C LYS A 403 -0.74 26.90 23.09
N THR A 404 -0.17 27.72 23.98
CA THR A 404 -0.87 28.35 25.12
C THR A 404 -2.28 28.83 24.75
N GLY A 405 -3.29 28.33 25.47
CA GLY A 405 -4.70 28.63 25.29
C GLY A 405 -5.46 27.68 24.37
N HIS A 406 -4.80 26.77 23.62
CA HIS A 406 -5.49 25.79 22.76
C HIS A 406 -6.06 24.60 23.56
N TYR A 407 -7.17 24.00 23.07
CA TYR A 407 -7.88 22.85 23.64
C TYR A 407 -8.91 22.23 22.66
N THR A 408 -9.44 21.04 23.01
CA THR A 408 -10.79 20.62 22.57
C THR A 408 -11.68 20.29 23.78
N LEU A 409 -12.99 20.17 23.54
CA LEU A 409 -13.99 19.80 24.56
C LEU A 409 -14.89 18.70 24.00
N ILE A 410 -15.31 17.79 24.88
CA ILE A 410 -16.45 16.90 24.63
C ILE A 410 -17.73 17.75 24.51
N HIS A 411 -18.63 17.36 23.61
CA HIS A 411 -19.86 18.07 23.32
C HIS A 411 -20.95 17.14 22.79
N ASP A 412 -22.22 17.53 22.92
CA ASP A 412 -23.41 16.71 22.63
C ASP A 412 -23.44 16.12 21.20
N ASN A 413 -22.81 16.78 20.22
CA ASN A 413 -22.67 16.29 18.85
C ASN A 413 -21.34 15.54 18.58
N SER A 414 -20.69 14.96 19.59
CA SER A 414 -19.51 14.13 19.38
C SER A 414 -19.96 12.81 18.77
N LYS A 415 -19.51 12.52 17.54
CA LYS A 415 -19.75 11.24 16.86
C LYS A 415 -19.13 10.11 17.70
N THR A 416 -19.99 9.19 18.14
CA THR A 416 -19.63 7.96 18.84
C THR A 416 -19.64 6.82 17.84
N GLU A 417 -18.50 6.65 17.16
CA GLU A 417 -18.32 5.77 16.01
C GLU A 417 -17.00 5.02 16.22
N PHE A 418 -17.02 3.71 15.91
CA PHE A 418 -15.83 2.87 15.88
C PHE A 418 -14.80 3.50 14.96
N ALA A 419 -13.58 3.69 15.44
CA ALA A 419 -12.52 4.32 14.66
C ALA A 419 -11.14 4.10 15.29
N LEU A 420 -10.11 3.95 14.44
CA LEU A 420 -8.71 4.02 14.84
C LEU A 420 -8.24 5.48 14.79
N ASP A 421 -7.84 6.04 15.92
CA ASP A 421 -7.21 7.34 15.99
C ASP A 421 -5.69 7.22 15.87
N LEU A 422 -5.08 8.11 15.08
CA LEU A 422 -3.63 8.21 14.88
C LEU A 422 -3.13 9.61 15.23
N LEU A 423 -2.02 9.69 15.96
CA LEU A 423 -1.36 10.93 16.38
C LEU A 423 0.17 10.81 16.23
N LEU A 424 0.78 11.50 15.26
CA LEU A 424 2.24 11.69 15.19
C LEU A 424 2.61 13.08 15.70
N TYR A 425 3.46 13.18 16.73
CA TYR A 425 3.86 14.47 17.32
C TYR A 425 5.20 15.01 16.80
N CYS A 426 5.26 16.33 16.58
CA CYS A 426 6.43 17.06 16.09
C CYS A 426 6.72 18.31 16.93
N GLY A 427 8.00 18.54 17.27
CA GLY A 427 8.46 19.75 17.96
C GLY A 427 8.13 19.83 19.46
N CYS A 428 7.83 18.72 20.12
CA CYS A 428 7.46 18.68 21.55
C CYS A 428 8.62 18.34 22.51
N GLU A 429 9.89 18.53 22.11
CA GLU A 429 11.03 18.40 23.04
C GLU A 429 10.83 19.26 24.31
N GLY A 430 11.00 18.64 25.48
CA GLY A 430 10.84 19.31 26.78
C GLY A 430 9.39 19.74 27.08
N TRP A 431 8.41 19.02 26.55
CA TRP A 431 7.00 19.22 26.87
C TRP A 431 6.57 18.34 28.05
N GLU A 432 6.05 18.95 29.11
CA GLU A 432 5.68 18.27 30.36
C GLU A 432 4.14 18.17 30.50
N PRO A 433 3.57 17.11 31.14
CA PRO A 433 2.13 16.97 31.32
C PRO A 433 1.46 18.15 32.04
N GLU A 434 2.16 18.81 32.98
CA GLU A 434 1.71 20.02 33.66
C GLU A 434 1.43 21.22 32.74
N TYR A 435 1.87 21.16 31.48
CA TYR A 435 1.57 22.17 30.46
C TYR A 435 0.18 21.98 29.84
N GLY A 436 -0.41 20.78 29.92
CA GLY A 436 -1.56 20.38 29.12
C GLY A 436 -1.16 19.96 27.70
N GLY A 437 -2.13 19.87 26.78
CA GLY A 437 -1.87 19.48 25.39
C GLY A 437 -1.82 17.97 25.13
N PHE A 438 -1.81 17.14 26.17
CA PHE A 438 -2.05 15.72 26.06
C PHE A 438 -3.50 15.41 25.60
N THR A 439 -3.68 14.29 24.92
CA THR A 439 -4.99 13.77 24.53
C THR A 439 -5.47 12.78 25.60
N SER A 440 -6.59 13.07 26.24
CA SER A 440 -7.25 12.22 27.23
C SER A 440 -8.46 11.53 26.60
N TYR A 441 -8.60 10.24 26.86
CA TYR A 441 -9.71 9.38 26.47
C TYR A 441 -10.49 8.95 27.72
N ILE A 442 -11.82 9.06 27.70
CA ILE A 442 -12.70 8.83 28.85
C ILE A 442 -13.94 8.02 28.45
N ALA A 443 -14.54 7.33 29.41
CA ALA A 443 -15.82 6.63 29.24
C ALA A 443 -17.02 7.61 29.18
N LYS A 444 -18.02 7.30 28.33
CA LYS A 444 -19.14 8.19 28.01
C LYS A 444 -20.20 8.20 29.12
N GLY A 445 -20.21 9.30 29.87
CA GLY A 445 -21.15 9.50 30.98
C GLY A 445 -20.56 9.18 32.35
N GLU A 446 -19.27 8.87 32.40
CA GLU A 446 -18.50 8.56 33.60
C GLU A 446 -17.36 9.58 33.78
N ASP A 447 -16.83 9.69 35.00
CA ASP A 447 -15.69 10.57 35.33
C ASP A 447 -14.32 9.84 35.19
N GLU A 448 -14.29 8.66 34.56
CA GLU A 448 -13.12 7.78 34.48
C GLU A 448 -12.26 8.06 33.23
N GLU A 449 -10.97 8.35 33.44
CA GLU A 449 -9.97 8.52 32.38
C GLU A 449 -9.32 7.16 32.06
N LEU A 450 -9.55 6.70 30.83
CA LEU A 450 -9.10 5.40 30.32
C LEU A 450 -7.63 5.44 29.88
N LEU A 451 -7.24 6.51 29.18
CA LEU A 451 -5.90 6.67 28.60
C LEU A 451 -5.54 8.15 28.46
N THR A 452 -4.28 8.49 28.75
CA THR A 452 -3.69 9.81 28.44
C THR A 452 -2.46 9.65 27.55
N VAL A 453 -2.57 10.14 26.31
CA VAL A 453 -1.49 10.18 25.31
C VAL A 453 -0.75 11.52 25.42
N ASN A 454 0.52 11.48 25.80
CA ASN A 454 1.37 12.66 25.96
C ASN A 454 2.11 13.00 24.65
N PRO A 455 2.40 14.29 24.35
CA PRO A 455 3.18 14.67 23.17
C PRO A 455 4.65 14.25 23.29
N GLU A 456 5.05 13.15 22.64
CA GLU A 456 6.44 12.69 22.57
C GLU A 456 6.96 12.70 21.11
N ASN A 457 8.16 13.25 20.90
CA ASN A 457 8.65 13.56 19.56
C ASN A 457 8.81 12.31 18.69
N ASN A 458 8.40 12.39 17.42
CA ASN A 458 8.46 11.27 16.46
C ASN A 458 7.80 9.98 16.97
N SER A 459 6.87 10.10 17.93
CA SER A 459 6.12 8.97 18.46
C SER A 459 4.72 8.98 17.87
N LEU A 460 4.32 7.85 17.31
CA LEU A 460 3.02 7.57 16.74
C LEU A 460 2.17 6.87 17.80
N ALA A 461 1.14 7.54 18.31
CA ALA A 461 0.12 6.90 19.12
C ALA A 461 -1.01 6.40 18.22
N LEU A 462 -1.36 5.13 18.35
CA LEU A 462 -2.57 4.52 17.80
C LEU A 462 -3.52 4.22 18.96
N VAL A 463 -4.79 4.57 18.84
CA VAL A 463 -5.82 4.28 19.86
C VAL A 463 -7.12 3.92 19.15
N TYR A 464 -7.61 2.69 19.36
CA TYR A 464 -8.93 2.30 18.90
C TYR A 464 -10.00 2.83 19.87
N ARG A 465 -11.11 3.31 19.32
CA ARG A 465 -12.27 3.76 20.11
C ARG A 465 -13.52 3.01 19.69
N ASP A 466 -14.33 2.69 20.68
CA ASP A 466 -15.69 2.19 20.52
C ASP A 466 -16.73 3.34 20.48
N ARG A 467 -18.00 3.02 20.77
CA ARG A 467 -19.12 3.98 20.81
C ARG A 467 -19.32 4.62 22.19
N GLU A 468 -18.68 4.11 23.23
CA GLU A 468 -18.71 4.67 24.58
C GLU A 468 -17.39 5.38 24.95
N THR A 469 -16.35 5.34 24.11
CA THR A 469 -15.11 6.11 24.30
C THR A 469 -15.18 7.50 23.67
N LEU A 470 -14.90 8.53 24.47
CA LEU A 470 -14.79 9.93 24.05
C LEU A 470 -13.37 10.45 24.27
N LYS A 471 -12.95 11.49 23.53
CA LYS A 471 -11.62 12.11 23.71
C LYS A 471 -11.61 13.63 23.68
N PHE A 472 -10.61 14.24 24.31
CA PHE A 472 -10.32 15.66 24.21
C PHE A 472 -8.83 15.97 24.41
N VAL A 473 -8.37 17.12 23.90
CA VAL A 473 -7.01 17.64 24.12
C VAL A 473 -7.03 18.65 25.26
N LYS A 474 -6.27 18.37 26.33
CA LYS A 474 -6.28 19.17 27.56
C LYS A 474 -5.82 20.61 27.29
N HIS A 475 -6.50 21.59 27.87
CA HIS A 475 -6.15 23.01 27.73
C HIS A 475 -4.68 23.29 28.07
N ILE A 476 -3.95 23.84 27.09
CA ILE A 476 -2.54 24.20 27.22
C ILE A 476 -2.42 25.49 28.03
N ASN A 477 -1.88 25.38 29.25
CA ASN A 477 -1.79 26.52 30.18
C ASN A 477 -0.44 27.26 30.07
N HIS A 478 -0.32 28.37 30.78
CA HIS A 478 0.82 29.30 30.67
C HIS A 478 2.17 28.70 31.14
N ARG A 479 2.19 27.54 31.82
CA ARG A 479 3.45 26.80 32.09
C ARG A 479 4.14 26.33 30.80
N SER A 480 3.41 26.13 29.70
CA SER A 480 4.00 25.83 28.38
C SER A 480 4.98 26.91 27.89
N LEU A 481 4.93 28.14 28.42
CA LEU A 481 5.92 29.18 28.13
C LEU A 481 7.32 28.84 28.71
N GLU A 482 7.42 27.88 29.63
CA GLU A 482 8.70 27.39 30.15
C GLU A 482 9.50 26.61 29.08
N GLN A 483 8.85 26.05 28.05
CA GLN A 483 9.50 25.48 26.85
C GLN A 483 10.49 26.47 26.21
N LYS A 484 10.18 27.78 26.23
CA LYS A 484 11.03 28.85 25.68
C LYS A 484 12.36 29.06 26.41
N LYS A 485 12.56 28.44 27.59
CA LYS A 485 13.86 28.44 28.28
C LYS A 485 14.90 27.60 27.52
N ALA A 486 14.47 26.52 26.88
CA ALA A 486 15.30 25.66 26.05
C ALA A 486 15.17 26.01 24.54
N PHE A 487 13.94 26.24 24.08
CA PHE A 487 13.61 26.45 22.66
C PHE A 487 12.96 27.83 22.45
N PRO A 488 13.71 28.95 22.54
CA PRO A 488 13.13 30.30 22.62
C PRO A 488 12.27 30.69 21.40
N ASN A 489 12.64 30.19 20.21
CA ASN A 489 11.92 30.43 18.97
C ASN A 489 10.62 29.61 18.87
N ARG A 490 10.57 28.42 19.47
CA ARG A 490 9.40 27.54 19.40
C ARG A 490 8.28 28.04 20.30
N THR A 491 7.04 27.78 19.91
CA THR A 491 5.84 28.26 20.62
C THR A 491 4.78 27.18 20.63
N GLY A 492 4.99 26.15 21.46
CA GLY A 492 4.16 24.95 21.48
C GLY A 492 4.72 23.83 20.63
N PHE A 493 3.83 23.02 20.03
CA PHE A 493 4.16 21.85 19.22
C PHE A 493 3.14 21.65 18.09
N TRP A 494 3.37 20.63 17.27
CA TRP A 494 2.51 20.23 16.15
C TRP A 494 2.17 18.74 16.23
N ASP A 495 1.09 18.34 15.57
CA ASP A 495 0.85 16.93 15.29
C ASP A 495 0.15 16.73 13.93
N PHE A 496 0.35 15.53 13.37
CA PHE A 496 -0.50 14.98 12.33
C PHE A 496 -1.55 14.12 13.04
N SER A 497 -2.83 14.50 12.93
CA SER A 497 -3.93 13.78 13.55
C SER A 497 -4.86 13.21 12.50
N PHE A 498 -4.97 11.90 12.48
CA PHE A 498 -5.82 11.14 11.55
C PHE A 498 -6.82 10.28 12.33
N VAL A 499 -7.91 9.93 11.67
CA VAL A 499 -8.93 9.00 12.15
C VAL A 499 -9.31 8.10 10.98
N TYR A 500 -9.19 6.79 11.15
CA TYR A 500 -9.51 5.75 10.16
C TYR A 500 -10.79 5.01 10.56
N TYR A 501 -11.50 4.53 9.56
CA TYR A 501 -12.74 3.78 9.65
C TYR A 501 -12.67 2.60 8.68
N GLU A 502 -13.22 1.46 9.09
CA GLU A 502 -13.46 0.27 8.25
C GLU A 502 -14.58 0.52 7.24
#